data_AF-A0A1H3PAP5-F1
#
_entry.id   AF-A0A1H3PAP5-F1
#
_cell.length_a   1.000
_cell.length_b   1.000
_cell.length_c   1.000
_cell.angle_alpha   90.00
_cell.angle_beta   90.00
_cell.angle_gamma   90.00
#
_symmetry.space_group_name_H-M   'P 1'
#
loop_
_entity.id
_entity.type
_entity.pdbx_description
1 polymer ?
#
loop_
_entity_poly.entity_id
_entity_poly.type
_entity_poly.pdbx_seq_one_letter_code
_entity_poly.pdbx_strand_id
1 'polypeptide(L)'
;MQLDILRDIHEAVDTALANDTTFEQFRKELAPLLLQKGWWEHADMTNPITGEVKNMQLGSTRRMKVIYDTNLRTAHSKGQWETHSKK
;
A
#
# COMPACT_ATOMS: atom_id res chain seq x y z
N MET A 1 8.07 13.83 -1.47
CA MET A 1 6.76 13.42 -0.89
C MET A 1 6.19 12.16 -1.52
N GLN A 2 5.77 12.16 -2.79
CA GLN A 2 5.15 10.95 -3.39
C GLN A 2 6.13 9.76 -3.53
N LEU A 3 7.40 10.05 -3.84
CA LEU A 3 8.48 9.04 -3.85
C LEU A 3 8.75 8.45 -2.46
N ASP A 4 8.60 9.25 -1.40
CA ASP A 4 8.85 8.80 -0.03
C ASP A 4 7.78 7.81 0.44
N ILE A 5 6.50 8.09 0.15
CA ILE A 5 5.38 7.19 0.48
C ILE A 5 5.51 5.84 -0.23
N LEU A 6 5.90 5.85 -1.51
CA LEU A 6 6.07 4.61 -2.26
C LEU A 6 7.20 3.76 -1.67
N ARG A 7 8.30 4.39 -1.26
CA ARG A 7 9.39 3.70 -0.57
C ARG A 7 8.95 3.12 0.76
N ASP A 8 8.23 3.88 1.59
CA ASP A 8 7.75 3.39 2.89
C ASP A 8 6.82 2.16 2.72
N ILE A 9 5.94 2.18 1.71
CA ILE A 9 5.06 1.04 1.39
C ILE A 9 5.89 -0.17 0.95
N HIS A 10 6.92 0.04 0.12
CA HIS A 10 7.81 -1.03 -0.36
C HIS A 10 8.58 -1.67 0.80
N GLU A 11 9.20 -0.87 1.67
CA GLU A 11 9.94 -1.35 2.83
C GLU A 11 9.05 -2.13 3.81
N ALA A 12 7.81 -1.66 4.02
CA ALA A 12 6.83 -2.37 4.84
C ALA A 12 6.43 -3.72 4.23
N VAL A 13 6.30 -3.80 2.90
CA VAL A 13 6.01 -5.05 2.18
C VAL A 13 7.19 -6.02 2.27
N ASP A 14 8.42 -5.55 2.09
CA ASP A 14 9.63 -6.37 2.20
C ASP A 14 9.77 -6.96 3.61
N THR A 15 9.54 -6.12 4.62
CA THR A 15 9.51 -6.55 6.02
C THR A 15 8.43 -7.60 6.27
N ALA A 16 7.25 -7.40 5.68
CA ALA A 16 6.15 -8.34 5.82
C ALA A 16 6.44 -9.72 5.22
N LEU A 17 7.12 -9.74 4.07
CA LEU A 17 7.59 -10.96 3.41
C LEU A 17 8.68 -11.67 4.21
N ALA A 18 9.62 -10.92 4.79
CA ALA A 18 10.74 -11.50 5.53
C ALA A 18 10.32 -12.09 6.89
N ASN A 19 9.34 -11.46 7.56
CA ASN A 19 8.98 -11.77 8.94
C ASN A 19 7.63 -12.49 9.09
N ASP A 20 7.01 -12.92 7.98
CA ASP A 20 5.65 -13.51 7.96
C ASP A 20 4.62 -12.62 8.69
N THR A 21 4.73 -11.31 8.45
CA THR A 21 3.95 -10.30 9.18
C THR A 21 2.50 -10.33 8.75
N THR A 22 1.59 -10.39 9.72
CA THR A 22 0.15 -10.37 9.44
C THR A 22 -0.33 -9.01 8.91
N PHE A 23 -1.47 -9.00 8.22
CA PHE A 23 -2.09 -7.75 7.77
C PHE A 23 -2.36 -6.76 8.93
N GLU A 24 -2.69 -7.24 10.12
CA GLU A 24 -2.94 -6.37 11.27
C GLU A 24 -1.68 -5.63 11.73
N GLN A 25 -0.55 -6.33 11.77
CA GLN A 25 0.75 -5.75 12.11
C GLN A 25 1.21 -4.77 11.02
N PHE A 26 1.13 -5.19 9.76
CA PHE A 26 1.42 -4.33 8.61
C PHE A 26 0.61 -3.02 8.66
N ARG A 27 -0.68 -3.12 8.97
CA ARG A 27 -1.55 -1.95 9.15
C ARG A 27 -1.12 -1.08 10.33
N LYS A 28 -0.84 -1.69 11.49
CA LYS A 28 -0.50 -0.97 12.72
C LYS A 28 0.77 -0.14 12.56
N GLU A 29 1.72 -0.62 11.77
CA GLU A 29 3.01 0.06 11.53
C GLU A 29 2.90 1.10 10.42
N LEU A 30 2.27 0.76 9.29
CA LEU A 30 2.27 1.61 8.10
C LEU A 30 1.19 2.71 8.15
N ALA A 31 0.03 2.45 8.77
CA ALA A 31 -1.05 3.44 8.84
C ALA A 31 -0.66 4.79 9.49
N PRO A 32 0.01 4.84 10.66
CA PRO A 32 0.41 6.12 11.26
C PRO A 32 1.42 6.89 10.41
N LEU A 33 2.36 6.18 9.76
CA LEU A 33 3.33 6.80 8.84
C LEU A 33 2.62 7.46 7.65
N LEU A 34 1.66 6.78 7.05
CA LEU A 34 0.93 7.29 5.89
C LEU A 34 -0.05 8.41 6.26
N LEU A 35 -0.56 8.42 7.49
CA LEU A 35 -1.35 9.52 8.04
C LEU A 35 -0.48 10.78 8.19
N GLN A 36 0.69 10.66 8.82
CA GLN A 36 1.63 11.78 8.97
C GLN A 36 2.07 12.38 7.64
N LYS A 37 2.09 11.56 6.58
CA LYS A 37 2.47 11.99 5.22
C LYS A 37 1.28 12.49 4.39
N GLY A 38 0.08 12.59 4.97
CA GLY A 38 -1.12 13.12 4.31
C GLY A 38 -1.71 12.19 3.25
N TRP A 39 -1.27 10.93 3.16
CA TRP A 39 -1.80 9.95 2.19
C TRP A 39 -3.12 9.33 2.62
N TRP A 40 -3.36 9.29 3.95
CA TRP A 40 -4.54 8.67 4.54
C TRP A 40 -5.68 9.64 4.83
N GLU A 41 -5.41 10.95 4.84
CA GLU A 41 -6.40 11.94 5.24
C GLU A 41 -7.52 12.10 4.20
N HIS A 42 -8.62 12.72 4.64
CA HIS A 42 -9.68 13.14 3.73
C HIS A 42 -9.19 14.37 2.97
N ALA A 43 -9.18 14.30 1.65
CA ALA A 43 -8.92 15.47 0.83
C ALA A 43 -10.20 15.89 0.12
N ASP A 44 -10.45 17.18 0.18
CA ASP A 44 -11.45 17.83 -0.65
C ASP A 44 -10.90 17.89 -2.06
N MET A 45 -11.41 17.02 -2.93
CA MET A 45 -11.06 17.01 -4.34
C MET A 45 -12.25 17.50 -5.15
N THR A 46 -12.02 18.59 -5.88
CA THR A 46 -12.98 19.12 -6.83
C THR A 46 -13.08 18.15 -8.01
N ASN A 47 -14.28 17.66 -8.27
CA ASN A 47 -14.52 16.86 -9.47
C ASN A 47 -14.23 17.72 -10.71
N PRO A 48 -13.26 17.35 -11.57
CA PRO A 48 -12.88 18.17 -12.72
C PRO A 48 -13.98 18.25 -13.79
N ILE A 49 -14.99 17.38 -13.72
CA ILE A 49 -16.11 17.32 -14.66
C ILE A 49 -17.33 18.08 -14.12
N THR A 50 -17.63 17.98 -12.82
CA THR A 50 -18.85 18.56 -12.23
C THR A 50 -18.62 19.81 -11.38
N GLY A 51 -17.38 20.13 -11.01
CA GLY A 51 -17.04 21.26 -10.13
C GLY A 51 -17.41 21.06 -8.66
N GLU A 52 -18.03 19.93 -8.30
CA GLU A 52 -18.39 19.63 -6.92
C GLU A 52 -17.16 19.28 -6.09
N VAL A 53 -17.01 19.92 -4.93
CA VAL A 53 -16.03 19.53 -3.92
C VAL A 53 -16.56 18.32 -3.18
N LYS A 54 -15.90 17.17 -3.34
CA LYS A 54 -16.22 15.95 -2.58
C LYS A 54 -15.10 15.67 -1.59
N ASN A 55 -15.49 15.47 -0.34
CA ASN A 55 -14.61 14.95 0.68
C ASN A 55 -14.33 13.47 0.34
N MET A 56 -13.15 13.17 -0.17
CA MET A 56 -12.75 11.81 -0.50
C MET A 56 -11.70 11.32 0.49
N GLN A 57 -11.92 10.13 1.03
CA GLN A 57 -10.92 9.43 1.82
C GLN A 57 -9.78 8.96 0.90
N LEU A 58 -8.57 9.52 1.05
CA LEU A 58 -7.42 9.20 0.18
C LEU A 58 -6.84 7.80 0.45
N GLY A 59 -6.94 7.33 1.70
CA GLY A 59 -6.51 6.00 2.13
C GLY A 59 -7.59 5.28 2.95
N SER A 60 -7.84 4.00 2.67
CA SER A 60 -8.77 3.16 3.43
C SER A 60 -8.11 1.85 3.85
N THR A 61 -8.57 1.25 4.95
CA THR A 61 -8.09 -0.07 5.42
C THR A 61 -8.21 -1.11 4.31
N ARG A 62 -9.26 -1.01 3.49
CA ARG A 62 -9.44 -1.84 2.29
C ARG A 62 -8.31 -1.66 1.27
N ARG A 63 -7.89 -0.42 1.00
CA ARG A 63 -6.76 -0.13 0.09
C ARG A 63 -5.45 -0.71 0.60
N MET A 64 -5.16 -0.59 1.91
CA MET A 64 -3.96 -1.23 2.49
C MET A 64 -4.01 -2.75 2.32
N LYS A 65 -5.18 -3.35 2.55
CA LYS A 65 -5.35 -4.80 2.36
C LYS A 65 -5.05 -5.21 0.92
N VAL A 66 -5.58 -4.47 -0.06
CA VAL A 66 -5.30 -4.72 -1.48
C VAL A 66 -3.81 -4.59 -1.80
N ILE A 67 -3.12 -3.58 -1.27
CA ILE A 67 -1.67 -3.41 -1.46
C ILE A 67 -0.92 -4.60 -0.87
N TYR A 68 -1.21 -4.96 0.38
CA TYR A 68 -0.61 -6.10 1.08
C TYR A 68 -0.82 -7.41 0.29
N ASP A 69 -2.07 -7.78 0.05
CA ASP A 69 -2.44 -9.03 -0.63
C ASP A 69 -1.83 -9.13 -2.04
N THR A 70 -1.81 -8.02 -2.79
CA THR A 70 -1.29 -7.98 -4.16
C THR A 70 0.24 -8.14 -4.18
N ASN A 71 0.96 -7.46 -3.29
CA ASN A 71 2.41 -7.56 -3.23
C ASN A 71 2.87 -8.95 -2.77
N LEU A 72 2.24 -9.51 -1.72
CA LEU A 72 2.56 -10.86 -1.25
C LEU A 72 2.33 -11.91 -2.32
N ARG A 73 1.16 -11.89 -2.97
CA ARG A 73 0.87 -12.83 -4.07
C ARG A 73 1.89 -12.69 -5.21
N THR A 74 2.28 -11.47 -5.55
CA THR A 74 3.26 -11.20 -6.61
C THR A 74 4.64 -11.71 -6.24
N ALA A 75 5.09 -11.50 -5.01
CA ALA A 75 6.38 -11.98 -4.52
C ALA A 75 6.45 -13.53 -4.50
N HIS A 76 5.41 -14.19 -3.98
CA HIS A 76 5.32 -15.66 -4.03
C HIS A 76 5.28 -16.19 -5.46
N SER A 77 4.58 -15.50 -6.37
CA SER A 77 4.53 -15.87 -7.79
C SER A 77 5.90 -15.72 -8.46
N LYS A 78 6.61 -14.60 -8.22
CA LYS A 78 7.95 -14.37 -8.79
C LYS A 78 8.95 -15.45 -8.39
N GLY A 79 8.89 -15.95 -7.15
CA GLY A 79 9.68 -17.12 -6.74
C GLY A 79 9.42 -18.37 -7.58
N GLN A 80 8.16 -18.59 -8.01
CA GLN A 80 7.82 -19.71 -8.89
C GLN A 80 8.30 -19.50 -10.35
N TRP A 81 8.24 -18.27 -10.86
CA TRP A 81 8.73 -17.94 -12.20
C TRP A 81 10.26 -17.99 -12.30
N GLU A 82 10.99 -17.49 -11.30
CA GLU A 82 12.46 -17.58 -11.25
C GLU A 82 12.94 -19.03 -11.12
N THR A 83 12.18 -19.91 -10.45
CA THR A 83 12.46 -21.34 -10.39
C THR A 83 12.23 -22.03 -11.74
N HIS A 84 11.29 -21.56 -12.55
CA HIS A 84 11.00 -22.13 -13.87
C HIS A 84 11.96 -21.63 -14.98
N SER A 85 12.53 -20.43 -14.83
CA SER A 85 13.47 -19.82 -15.79
C SER A 85 14.91 -20.39 -15.71
N LYS A 86 15.23 -21.19 -14.68
CA LYS A 86 16.55 -21.82 -14.47
C LYS A 86 16.60 -23.32 -14.83
N LYS A 87 15.75 -23.79 -15.75
CA LYS A 87 15.84 -25.13 -16.36
C LYS A 87 16.17 -25.02 -17.84
#